data_AF-A0A2M7L0S5-F1
#
_entry.id   AF-A0A2M7L0S5-F1
#
_cell.length_a   1.000
_cell.length_b   1.000
_cell.length_c   1.000
_cell.angle_alpha   90.00
_cell.angle_beta   90.00
_cell.angle_gamma   90.00
#
_symmetry.space_group_name_H-M   'P 1'
#
loop_
_entity.id
_entity.type
_entity.pdbx_description
1 polymer ?
#
loop_
_entity_poly.entity_id
_entity_poly.type
_entity_poly.pdbx_seq_one_letter_code
_entity_poly.pdbx_strand_id
1 'polypeptide(L)'
;MDNSSFCKCDRCQAFFKESKEEEDVYSRGTHSDYFFQFINEVCKELNKTHPDKQIVTLAYMTHARMPSFKLSPNVAVQFCFTANRAPYSANYNHEVKLLKQWASEGVGRALYLWLYDTFPKEFADNGKYHCFPGFFAHTVGTQTKLFQQLGLLGMFHCGYGQDVEAYVTFKVMDDPSLDIDKLLDEYF
;
A
#
# COMPACT_ATOMS: atom_id res chain seq x y z
N MET A 1 1.46 17.63 2.42
CA MET A 1 1.55 16.21 2.01
C MET A 1 1.12 15.36 3.19
N ASP A 2 0.47 14.23 2.95
CA ASP A 2 -0.63 13.62 3.74
C ASP A 2 -1.84 14.54 3.96
N ASN A 3 -1.64 15.73 4.50
CA ASN A 3 -2.70 16.71 4.74
C ASN A 3 -3.13 17.53 3.50
N SER A 4 -2.83 17.05 2.29
CA SER A 4 -3.07 17.75 1.01
C SER A 4 -2.47 19.16 0.87
N SER A 5 -1.56 19.58 1.76
CA SER A 5 -0.82 20.83 1.63
C SER A 5 0.36 20.67 0.68
N PHE A 6 0.09 20.68 -0.62
CA PHE A 6 1.10 20.64 -1.69
C PHE A 6 1.63 22.05 -2.00
N CYS A 7 2.86 22.14 -2.51
CA CYS A 7 3.42 23.42 -2.96
C CYS A 7 2.58 23.99 -4.11
N LYS A 8 2.30 25.30 -4.05
CA LYS A 8 1.43 26.01 -5.01
C LYS A 8 2.19 26.79 -6.08
N CYS A 9 3.52 26.67 -6.16
CA CYS A 9 4.28 27.37 -7.21
C CYS A 9 4.15 26.67 -8.56
N ASP A 10 4.25 27.44 -9.64
CA ASP A 10 4.09 26.94 -11.02
C ASP A 10 4.98 25.74 -11.33
N ARG A 11 6.23 25.76 -10.84
CA ARG A 11 7.18 24.65 -11.03
C ARG A 11 6.68 23.35 -10.41
N CYS A 12 6.08 23.41 -9.23
CA CYS A 12 5.57 22.22 -8.53
C CYS A 12 4.26 21.74 -9.13
N GLN A 13 3.37 22.67 -9.48
CA GLN A 13 2.08 22.34 -10.08
C GLN A 13 2.23 21.75 -11.50
N ALA A 14 3.32 22.07 -12.22
CA ALA A 14 3.64 21.47 -13.50
C ALA A 14 3.82 19.94 -13.46
N PHE A 15 4.02 19.34 -12.27
CA PHE A 15 4.08 17.89 -12.10
C PHE A 15 2.72 17.24 -11.86
N PHE A 16 1.64 18.02 -11.68
CA PHE A 16 0.34 17.47 -11.36
C PHE A 16 -0.32 16.90 -12.61
N LYS A 17 -0.87 15.70 -12.51
CA LYS A 17 -1.47 14.95 -13.63
C LYS A 17 -2.89 14.53 -13.29
N GLU A 18 -3.83 15.44 -13.46
CA GLU A 18 -5.23 15.13 -13.23
C GLU A 18 -5.74 14.05 -14.19
N SER A 19 -6.57 13.15 -13.67
CA SER A 19 -7.22 12.09 -14.43
C SER A 19 -8.68 12.01 -14.02
N LYS A 20 -9.58 12.29 -14.97
CA LYS A 20 -11.03 12.15 -14.75
C LYS A 20 -11.45 10.71 -14.43
N GLU A 21 -10.74 9.73 -15.01
CA GLU A 21 -11.00 8.31 -14.76
C GLU A 21 -10.69 7.88 -13.32
N GLU A 22 -9.90 8.67 -12.60
CA GLU A 22 -9.50 8.37 -11.22
C GLU A 22 -10.14 9.30 -10.19
N GLU A 23 -11.07 10.15 -10.60
CA GLU A 23 -11.65 11.17 -9.71
C GLU A 23 -12.38 10.55 -8.50
N ASP A 24 -12.90 9.32 -8.65
CA ASP A 24 -13.71 8.64 -7.65
C ASP A 24 -12.98 7.51 -6.89
N VAL A 25 -11.74 7.16 -7.26
CA VAL A 25 -10.98 6.10 -6.58
C VAL A 25 -10.08 6.67 -5.50
N TYR A 26 -9.74 5.93 -4.45
CA TYR A 26 -8.88 6.44 -3.38
C TYR A 26 -7.42 6.60 -3.83
N SER A 27 -6.89 5.54 -4.45
CA SER A 27 -5.50 5.45 -4.91
C SER A 27 -5.37 5.92 -6.37
N ARG A 28 -4.72 7.06 -6.61
CA ARG A 28 -4.64 7.79 -7.89
C ARG A 28 -3.23 8.23 -8.23
N GLY A 29 -3.08 8.81 -9.43
CA GLY A 29 -1.82 9.32 -9.94
C GLY A 29 -1.53 10.81 -9.82
N THR A 30 -2.49 11.64 -9.40
CA THR A 30 -2.45 13.12 -9.56
C THR A 30 -1.15 13.79 -9.13
N HIS A 31 -0.56 13.35 -8.03
CA HIS A 31 0.66 13.92 -7.45
C HIS A 31 1.86 12.96 -7.50
N SER A 32 1.79 11.87 -8.28
CA SER A 32 2.85 10.84 -8.32
C SER A 32 4.17 11.43 -8.79
N ASP A 33 4.17 12.11 -9.94
CA ASP A 33 5.37 12.75 -10.48
C ASP A 33 5.92 13.80 -9.51
N TYR A 34 5.05 14.61 -8.90
CA TYR A 34 5.45 15.61 -7.92
C TYR A 34 6.17 14.98 -6.72
N PHE A 35 5.56 13.95 -6.13
CA PHE A 35 6.07 13.28 -4.95
C PHE A 35 7.36 12.53 -5.23
N PHE A 36 7.36 11.69 -6.27
CA PHE A 36 8.51 10.86 -6.59
C PHE A 36 9.68 11.66 -7.17
N GLN A 37 9.43 12.84 -7.75
CA GLN A 37 10.52 13.73 -8.19
C GLN A 37 11.26 14.27 -6.98
N PHE A 38 10.52 14.67 -5.94
CA PHE A 38 11.12 15.05 -4.66
C PHE A 38 11.96 13.90 -4.08
N ILE A 39 11.43 12.67 -4.03
CA ILE A 39 12.18 11.50 -3.55
C ILE A 39 13.44 11.23 -4.38
N ASN A 40 13.37 11.37 -5.71
CA ASN A 40 14.53 11.23 -6.59
C ASN A 40 15.62 12.28 -6.32
N GLU A 41 15.26 13.54 -6.10
CA GLU A 41 16.23 14.59 -5.75
C GLU A 41 16.86 14.33 -4.38
N VAL A 42 16.08 13.87 -3.40
CA VAL A 42 16.62 13.47 -2.09
C VAL A 42 17.58 12.29 -2.25
N CYS A 43 17.23 11.26 -3.03
CA CYS A 43 18.12 10.12 -3.32
C CYS A 43 19.43 10.57 -3.96
N LYS A 44 19.37 11.49 -4.93
CA LYS A 44 20.54 12.00 -5.63
C LYS A 44 21.53 12.65 -4.66
N GLU A 45 21.04 13.41 -3.69
CA GLU A 45 21.89 14.03 -2.66
C GLU A 45 22.41 13.00 -1.65
N LEU A 46 21.57 12.08 -1.18
CA LEU A 46 21.98 11.03 -0.24
C LEU A 46 23.05 10.10 -0.85
N ASN A 47 22.93 9.75 -2.13
CA ASN A 47 23.88 8.88 -2.81
C ASN A 47 25.31 9.42 -2.86
N LYS A 48 25.52 10.73 -2.64
CA LYS A 48 26.87 11.31 -2.54
C LYS A 48 27.62 10.85 -1.30
N THR A 49 26.91 10.52 -0.22
CA THR A 49 27.48 10.21 1.09
C THR A 49 27.08 8.82 1.61
N HIS A 50 25.96 8.28 1.16
CA HIS A 50 25.37 7.02 1.60
C HIS A 50 24.89 6.19 0.39
N PRO A 51 25.78 5.86 -0.58
CA PRO A 51 25.40 5.17 -1.82
C PRO A 51 24.84 3.75 -1.58
N ASP A 52 25.14 3.16 -0.43
CA ASP A 52 24.70 1.83 0.00
C ASP A 52 23.35 1.83 0.75
N LYS A 53 22.78 3.01 1.01
CA LYS A 53 21.51 3.14 1.74
C LYS A 53 20.33 3.28 0.78
N GLN A 54 19.15 2.92 1.29
CA GLN A 54 17.88 3.06 0.59
C GLN A 54 16.98 4.07 1.30
N ILE A 55 16.15 4.78 0.52
CA ILE A 55 15.01 5.52 1.04
C ILE A 55 13.78 4.64 0.92
N VAL A 56 13.04 4.46 2.01
CA VAL A 56 11.69 3.87 1.95
C VAL A 56 10.69 5.02 1.86
N THR A 57 9.73 4.91 0.93
CA THR A 57 8.64 5.88 0.79
C THR A 57 7.31 5.18 0.53
N LEU A 58 6.20 5.85 0.83
CA LEU A 58 4.85 5.34 0.61
C LEU A 58 4.37 5.68 -0.82
N ALA A 59 3.60 4.77 -1.42
CA ALA A 59 2.77 5.05 -2.58
C ALA A 59 1.30 4.95 -2.14
N TYR A 60 0.62 6.09 -1.99
CA TYR A 60 -0.73 6.14 -1.42
C TYR A 60 -1.54 7.35 -1.89
N MET A 61 -2.85 7.30 -1.67
CA MET A 61 -3.80 8.35 -2.06
C MET A 61 -3.48 8.87 -3.47
N THR A 62 -3.17 10.15 -3.61
CA THR A 62 -3.00 10.83 -4.90
C THR A 62 -1.63 10.61 -5.54
N HIS A 63 -0.73 9.86 -4.90
CA HIS A 63 0.57 9.45 -5.46
C HIS A 63 0.78 7.93 -5.32
N ALA A 64 -0.31 7.16 -5.46
CA ALA A 64 -0.27 5.71 -5.44
C ALA A 64 0.27 5.10 -6.75
N ARG A 65 0.14 5.82 -7.88
CA ARG A 65 0.67 5.35 -9.17
C ARG A 65 2.19 5.49 -9.24
N MET A 66 2.79 4.69 -10.12
CA MET A 66 4.18 4.92 -10.54
C MET A 66 4.31 6.29 -11.22
N PRO A 67 5.44 7.01 -10.99
CA PRO A 67 5.73 8.23 -11.73
C PRO A 67 6.01 7.93 -13.21
N SER A 68 5.84 8.90 -14.10
CA SER A 68 6.13 8.69 -15.54
C SER A 68 7.61 8.67 -15.90
N PHE A 69 8.50 8.77 -14.92
CA PHE A 69 9.94 8.73 -15.09
C PHE A 69 10.54 7.58 -14.27
N LYS A 70 11.79 7.25 -14.57
CA LYS A 70 12.50 6.19 -13.84
C LYS A 70 12.78 6.64 -12.39
N LEU A 71 12.19 5.94 -11.43
CA LEU A 71 12.51 6.11 -10.02
C LEU A 71 13.91 5.58 -9.73
N SER A 72 14.64 6.28 -8.86
CA SER A 72 15.99 5.90 -8.41
C SER A 72 16.03 4.45 -7.90
N PRO A 73 17.10 3.68 -8.20
CA PRO A 73 17.22 2.29 -7.74
C PRO A 73 17.40 2.18 -6.22
N ASN A 74 17.82 3.25 -5.54
CA ASN A 74 17.93 3.30 -4.08
C ASN A 74 16.58 3.57 -3.37
N VAL A 75 15.47 3.66 -4.11
CA VAL A 75 14.14 3.85 -3.50
C VAL A 75 13.47 2.50 -3.32
N ALA A 76 13.15 2.15 -2.08
CA ALA A 76 12.18 1.12 -1.75
C ALA A 76 10.79 1.74 -1.63
N VAL A 77 9.77 1.04 -2.10
CA VAL A 77 8.39 1.54 -2.09
C VAL A 77 7.54 0.66 -1.19
N GLN A 78 6.72 1.29 -0.37
CA GLN A 78 5.67 0.62 0.39
C GLN A 78 4.32 1.07 -0.17
N PHE A 79 3.64 0.15 -0.85
CA PHE A 79 2.34 0.42 -1.45
C PHE A 79 1.24 0.36 -0.37
N CYS A 80 0.48 1.43 -0.21
CA CYS A 80 -0.65 1.48 0.71
C CYS A 80 -1.87 0.84 0.06
N PHE A 81 -2.18 -0.38 0.48
CA PHE A 81 -3.29 -1.17 -0.04
C PHE A 81 -4.51 -1.00 0.88
N THR A 82 -5.28 0.06 0.64
CA THR A 82 -6.33 0.54 1.57
C THR A 82 -7.59 -0.30 1.55
N ALA A 83 -7.84 -1.01 0.45
CA ALA A 83 -9.01 -1.85 0.29
C ALA A 83 -8.78 -3.28 0.82
N ASN A 84 -7.72 -3.55 1.60
CA ASN A 84 -7.39 -4.89 2.08
C ASN A 84 -8.53 -5.56 2.87
N ARG A 85 -9.38 -4.78 3.53
CA ARG A 85 -10.58 -5.26 4.24
C ARG A 85 -11.89 -5.14 3.45
N ALA A 86 -11.83 -4.73 2.18
CA ALA A 86 -12.99 -4.51 1.32
C ALA A 86 -12.80 -5.15 -0.07
N PRO A 87 -12.61 -6.49 -0.15
CA PRO A 87 -12.22 -7.20 -1.39
C PRO A 87 -13.26 -7.13 -2.52
N TYR A 88 -14.50 -6.74 -2.21
CA TYR A 88 -15.59 -6.59 -3.17
C TYR A 88 -15.80 -5.14 -3.62
N SER A 89 -14.95 -4.20 -3.17
CA SER A 89 -15.04 -2.79 -3.58
C SER A 89 -14.40 -2.54 -4.94
N ALA A 90 -14.84 -1.48 -5.64
CA ALA A 90 -14.18 -1.03 -6.86
C ALA A 90 -12.72 -0.61 -6.60
N ASN A 91 -12.45 -0.02 -5.43
CA ASN A 91 -11.09 0.34 -5.00
C ASN A 91 -10.17 -0.89 -4.91
N TYR A 92 -10.66 -2.05 -4.45
CA TYR A 92 -9.85 -3.26 -4.36
C TYR A 92 -9.29 -3.68 -5.72
N ASN A 93 -10.16 -3.82 -6.72
CA ASN A 93 -9.72 -4.22 -8.06
C ASN A 93 -8.79 -3.19 -8.69
N HIS A 94 -9.01 -1.91 -8.42
CA HIS A 94 -8.13 -0.83 -8.87
C HIS A 94 -6.74 -0.90 -8.22
N GLU A 95 -6.68 -1.02 -6.90
CA GLU A 95 -5.41 -1.13 -6.18
C GLU A 95 -4.65 -2.42 -6.52
N VAL A 96 -5.34 -3.54 -6.76
CA VAL A 96 -4.69 -4.77 -7.25
C VAL A 96 -4.02 -4.53 -8.60
N LYS A 97 -4.63 -3.77 -9.51
CA LYS A 97 -4.01 -3.40 -10.80
C LYS A 97 -2.76 -2.55 -10.59
N LEU A 98 -2.84 -1.53 -9.72
CA LEU A 98 -1.69 -0.68 -9.41
C LEU A 98 -0.55 -1.47 -8.75
N LEU A 99 -0.86 -2.35 -7.80
CA LEU A 99 0.14 -3.18 -7.14
C LEU A 99 0.83 -4.14 -8.14
N LYS A 100 0.05 -4.76 -9.03
CA LYS A 100 0.60 -5.58 -10.13
C LYS A 100 1.51 -4.77 -11.04
N GLN A 101 1.13 -3.53 -11.36
CA GLN A 101 1.95 -2.63 -12.17
C GLN A 101 3.28 -2.32 -11.47
N TRP A 102 3.25 -1.96 -10.18
CA TRP A 102 4.46 -1.74 -9.37
C TRP A 102 5.39 -2.96 -9.37
N ALA A 103 4.83 -4.17 -9.24
CA ALA A 103 5.61 -5.40 -9.28
C ALA A 103 6.22 -5.69 -10.67
N SER A 104 5.45 -5.49 -11.75
CA SER A 104 5.89 -5.82 -13.12
C SER A 104 6.81 -4.78 -13.76
N GLU A 105 6.61 -3.49 -13.48
CA GLU A 105 7.42 -2.40 -14.06
C GLU A 105 8.54 -1.96 -13.11
N GLY A 106 8.44 -2.32 -11.83
CA GLY A 106 9.44 -2.04 -10.80
C GLY A 106 10.42 -3.17 -10.53
N VAL A 107 10.65 -4.07 -11.49
CA VAL A 107 11.52 -5.25 -11.31
C VAL A 107 12.88 -4.86 -10.70
N GLY A 108 13.26 -5.57 -9.64
CA GLY A 108 14.50 -5.34 -8.89
C GLY A 108 14.41 -4.26 -7.81
N ARG A 109 13.28 -3.54 -7.70
CA ARG A 109 13.00 -2.63 -6.59
C ARG A 109 12.40 -3.37 -5.42
N ALA A 110 12.85 -3.08 -4.21
CA ALA A 110 12.19 -3.55 -3.00
C ALA A 110 10.78 -2.96 -2.90
N LEU A 111 9.78 -3.84 -2.88
CA LEU A 111 8.37 -3.49 -2.79
C LEU A 111 7.79 -4.12 -1.52
N TYR A 112 7.16 -3.29 -0.69
CA TYR A 112 6.53 -3.62 0.58
C TYR A 112 5.06 -3.20 0.57
N LEU A 113 4.30 -3.61 1.58
CA LEU A 113 2.89 -3.24 1.76
C LEU A 113 2.68 -2.44 3.04
N TRP A 114 1.70 -1.54 3.00
CA TRP A 114 1.06 -0.95 4.17
C TRP A 114 -0.42 -1.33 4.14
N LEU A 115 -0.85 -2.13 5.11
CA LEU A 115 -2.21 -2.67 5.23
C LEU A 115 -2.98 -1.93 6.32
N TYR A 116 -4.28 -1.72 6.12
CA TYR A 116 -5.11 -0.89 7.00
C TYR A 116 -6.05 -1.74 7.84
N ASP A 117 -5.49 -2.43 8.84
CA ASP A 117 -6.25 -3.30 9.74
C ASP A 117 -7.01 -2.54 10.83
N THR A 118 -6.69 -1.25 11.01
CA THR A 118 -7.34 -0.27 11.88
C THR A 118 -8.82 0.00 11.52
N PHE A 119 -9.22 -0.23 10.26
CA PHE A 119 -10.62 -0.05 9.83
C PHE A 119 -11.46 -1.33 10.04
N PRO A 120 -12.75 -1.23 10.40
CA PRO A 120 -13.53 -0.01 10.59
C PRO A 120 -13.44 0.60 12.00
N LYS A 121 -12.64 0.01 12.91
CA LYS A 121 -12.56 0.43 14.32
C LYS A 121 -12.20 1.90 14.47
N GLU A 122 -11.22 2.40 13.72
CA GLU A 122 -10.82 3.81 13.73
C GLU A 122 -11.95 4.74 13.27
N PHE A 123 -12.73 4.35 12.25
CA PHE A 123 -13.91 5.13 11.84
C PHE A 123 -14.99 5.14 12.92
N ALA A 124 -15.17 4.02 13.63
CA ALA A 124 -16.11 3.91 14.74
C ALA A 124 -15.69 4.80 15.92
N ASP A 125 -14.41 4.78 16.27
CA ASP A 125 -13.84 5.62 17.34
C ASP A 125 -13.98 7.12 17.00
N ASN A 126 -13.58 7.52 15.79
CA ASN A 126 -13.70 8.90 15.32
C ASN A 126 -15.16 9.35 15.21
N GLY A 127 -16.06 8.44 14.82
CA GLY A 127 -17.49 8.69 14.69
C GLY A 127 -18.29 8.53 15.98
N LYS A 128 -17.66 8.08 17.09
CA LYS A 128 -18.29 7.80 18.39
C LYS A 128 -19.45 6.80 18.29
N TYR A 129 -19.28 5.73 17.53
CA TYR A 129 -20.24 4.63 17.43
C TYR A 129 -19.53 3.28 17.59
N HIS A 130 -20.30 2.20 17.78
CA HIS A 130 -19.76 0.84 17.81
C HIS A 130 -19.77 0.23 16.41
N CYS A 131 -18.64 -0.33 15.98
CA CYS A 131 -18.59 -1.17 14.79
C CYS A 131 -18.69 -2.65 15.15
N PHE A 132 -19.26 -3.44 14.26
CA PHE A 132 -19.14 -4.89 14.34
C PHE A 132 -17.70 -5.31 13.98
N PRO A 133 -17.10 -6.27 14.69
CA PRO A 133 -15.80 -6.82 14.30
C PRO A 133 -15.89 -7.39 12.87
N GLY A 134 -15.00 -6.95 11.99
CA GLY A 134 -14.98 -7.46 10.61
C GLY A 134 -14.22 -8.78 10.53
N PHE A 135 -14.84 -9.83 9.98
CA PHE A 135 -14.19 -11.11 9.69
C PHE A 135 -13.70 -11.18 8.24
N PHE A 136 -12.42 -11.49 8.04
CA PHE A 136 -11.81 -11.51 6.69
C PHE A 136 -10.70 -12.56 6.49
N ALA A 137 -10.69 -13.65 7.26
CA ALA A 137 -9.65 -14.68 7.22
C ALA A 137 -9.38 -15.27 5.81
N HIS A 138 -10.41 -15.64 5.06
CA HIS A 138 -10.23 -16.13 3.67
C HIS A 138 -9.65 -15.08 2.73
N THR A 139 -9.95 -13.81 2.99
CA THR A 139 -9.40 -12.69 2.23
C THR A 139 -7.91 -12.53 2.55
N VAL A 140 -7.50 -12.65 3.81
CA VAL A 140 -6.09 -12.68 4.22
C VAL A 140 -5.32 -13.77 3.47
N GLY A 141 -5.85 -15.00 3.42
CA GLY A 141 -5.22 -16.10 2.67
C GLY A 141 -5.09 -15.83 1.17
N THR A 142 -6.15 -15.30 0.55
CA THR A 142 -6.16 -14.94 -0.87
C THR A 142 -5.15 -13.84 -1.20
N GLN A 143 -5.12 -12.80 -0.37
CA GLN A 143 -4.22 -11.66 -0.53
C GLN A 143 -2.77 -12.04 -0.31
N THR A 144 -2.46 -12.83 0.72
CA THR A 144 -1.10 -13.28 1.01
C THR A 144 -0.51 -14.08 -0.17
N LYS A 145 -1.31 -14.96 -0.80
CA LYS A 145 -0.90 -15.67 -2.02
C LYS A 145 -0.61 -14.71 -3.18
N LEU A 146 -1.47 -13.71 -3.39
CA LEU A 146 -1.22 -12.65 -4.38
C LEU A 146 0.08 -11.90 -4.07
N PHE A 147 0.31 -11.51 -2.82
CA PHE A 147 1.49 -10.75 -2.41
C PHE A 147 2.78 -11.57 -2.58
N GLN A 148 2.74 -12.85 -2.25
CA GLN A 148 3.86 -13.78 -2.50
C GLN A 148 4.15 -13.87 -4.01
N GLN A 149 3.12 -14.06 -4.85
CA GLN A 149 3.27 -14.15 -6.31
C GLN A 149 3.88 -12.88 -6.93
N LEU A 150 3.60 -11.72 -6.34
CA LEU A 150 4.14 -10.43 -6.78
C LEU A 150 5.52 -10.12 -6.18
N GLY A 151 6.08 -11.01 -5.34
CA GLY A 151 7.42 -10.85 -4.77
C GLY A 151 7.53 -9.76 -3.71
N LEU A 152 6.45 -9.46 -2.99
CA LEU A 152 6.46 -8.48 -1.90
C LEU A 152 7.37 -8.98 -0.77
N LEU A 153 8.21 -8.09 -0.24
CA LEU A 153 9.24 -8.44 0.74
C LEU A 153 8.79 -8.32 2.19
N GLY A 154 7.65 -7.68 2.44
CA GLY A 154 7.11 -7.50 3.78
C GLY A 154 5.91 -6.57 3.82
N MET A 155 5.30 -6.50 4.99
CA MET A 155 4.09 -5.71 5.23
C MET A 155 4.16 -5.00 6.59
N PHE A 156 3.65 -3.77 6.62
CA PHE A 156 3.35 -3.03 7.84
C PHE A 156 1.84 -3.08 8.07
N HIS A 157 1.43 -3.39 9.30
CA HIS A 157 0.04 -3.39 9.71
C HIS A 157 -0.28 -2.09 10.45
N CYS A 158 -1.10 -1.25 9.84
CA CYS A 158 -1.68 -0.09 10.49
C CYS A 158 -2.88 -0.53 11.32
N GLY A 159 -2.67 -0.68 12.62
CA GLY A 159 -3.58 -1.42 13.50
C GLY A 159 -3.33 -2.93 13.41
N TYR A 160 -4.03 -3.70 14.23
CA TYR A 160 -3.98 -5.16 14.21
C TYR A 160 -5.39 -5.74 14.26
N GLY A 161 -5.59 -6.88 13.60
CA GLY A 161 -6.73 -7.76 13.92
C GLY A 161 -6.70 -8.11 15.41
N GLN A 162 -7.87 -8.16 16.06
CA GLN A 162 -7.93 -8.38 17.51
C GLN A 162 -8.07 -9.86 17.87
N ASP A 163 -8.39 -10.73 16.90
CA ASP A 163 -8.75 -12.12 17.14
C ASP A 163 -8.22 -13.05 16.02
N VAL A 164 -9.12 -13.85 15.43
CA VAL A 164 -8.82 -14.86 14.42
C VAL A 164 -8.11 -14.30 13.19
N GLU A 165 -8.35 -13.04 12.82
CA GLU A 165 -7.67 -12.41 11.69
C GLU A 165 -6.18 -12.20 11.97
N ALA A 166 -5.80 -11.83 13.19
CA ALA A 166 -4.38 -11.71 13.54
C ALA A 166 -3.72 -13.10 13.58
N TYR A 167 -4.40 -14.09 14.16
CA TYR A 167 -3.94 -15.48 14.15
C TYR A 167 -3.64 -15.98 12.72
N VAL A 168 -4.64 -15.87 11.83
CA VAL A 168 -4.50 -16.31 10.44
C VAL A 168 -3.42 -15.50 9.72
N THR A 169 -3.40 -14.16 9.89
CA THR A 169 -2.41 -13.27 9.26
C THR A 169 -0.98 -13.70 9.61
N PHE A 170 -0.68 -13.90 10.90
CA PHE A 170 0.67 -14.29 11.30
C PHE A 170 1.05 -15.68 10.83
N LYS A 171 0.12 -16.63 10.79
CA LYS A 171 0.37 -17.98 10.26
C LYS A 171 0.71 -17.94 8.77
N VAL A 172 -0.04 -17.19 7.96
CA VAL A 172 0.21 -17.13 6.52
C VAL A 172 1.38 -16.24 6.12
N MET A 173 1.79 -15.31 7.00
CA MET A 173 3.05 -14.58 6.85
C MET A 173 4.27 -15.48 7.00
N ASP A 174 4.18 -16.52 7.83
CA ASP A 174 5.23 -17.55 7.97
C ASP A 174 5.16 -18.57 6.83
N ASP A 175 3.96 -19.11 6.54
CA ASP A 175 3.73 -20.04 5.44
C ASP A 175 2.45 -19.69 4.63
N PRO A 176 2.59 -19.07 3.45
CA PRO A 176 1.44 -18.67 2.62
C PRO A 176 0.73 -19.85 1.94
N SER A 177 1.25 -21.08 2.08
CA SER A 177 0.64 -22.29 1.51
C SER A 177 -0.43 -22.91 2.42
N LEU A 178 -0.53 -22.46 3.68
CA LEU A 178 -1.48 -22.98 4.66
C LEU A 178 -2.93 -22.87 4.19
N ASP A 179 -3.72 -23.86 4.61
CA ASP A 179 -5.15 -23.96 4.37
C ASP A 179 -5.91 -23.13 5.41
N ILE A 180 -6.67 -22.14 4.95
CA ILE A 180 -7.36 -21.21 5.85
C ILE A 180 -8.46 -21.92 6.63
N ASP A 181 -9.17 -22.89 6.03
CA ASP A 181 -10.25 -23.58 6.73
C ASP A 181 -9.70 -24.40 7.89
N LYS A 182 -8.52 -25.03 7.72
CA LYS A 182 -7.83 -25.73 8.82
C LYS A 182 -7.34 -24.80 9.92
N LEU A 183 -6.87 -23.59 9.56
CA LEU A 183 -6.48 -22.59 10.55
C LEU A 183 -7.68 -22.10 11.36
N LEU A 184 -8.85 -22.00 10.72
CA LEU A 184 -10.10 -21.65 11.41
C LEU A 184 -10.56 -22.78 12.34
N ASP A 185 -10.51 -24.03 11.87
CA ASP A 185 -10.81 -25.22 12.69
C ASP A 185 -9.85 -25.38 13.90
N GLU A 186 -8.60 -24.92 13.79
CA GLU A 186 -7.64 -24.92 14.91
C GLU A 186 -7.94 -23.81 15.93
N TYR A 187 -8.43 -22.66 15.46
CA TYR A 187 -8.66 -21.49 16.32
C TYR A 187 -9.93 -21.60 17.17
N PHE A 188 -11.01 -22.17 16.61
CA PHE A 188 -12.33 -22.29 17.24
C PHE A 188 -12.54 -23.64 17.95
#